data_AF-A0A5X8N5Y1-F1
#
_entry.id   AF-A0A5X8N5Y1-F1
#
_cell.length_a   1.000
_cell.length_b   1.000
_cell.length_c   1.000
_cell.angle_alpha   90.00
_cell.angle_beta   90.00
_cell.angle_gamma   90.00
#
_symmetry.space_group_name_H-M   'P 1'
#
loop_
_entity.id
_entity.type
_entity.pdbx_description
1 polymer ?
#
loop_
_entity_poly.entity_id
_entity_poly.type
_entity_poly.pdbx_seq_one_letter_code
_entity_poly.pdbx_strand_id
1 'polypeptide(L)'
;RYGYNEWGELTTRRDQQLEWNAQGQLTRVISGNTETHYGYDALGRRTRKATYGRHTGHTARSRTDFVWEGFRLLQENVQQQGWRTYLYDAEQPYTPVASVTGRGESRQVWYYHTDVTGTPQEVTAADGTLVWAGYIRGFGENAADISNSGAYFHQPLRLPGQYFDDETGLHYNLFRYYAPECGRFVSQDPIGLVGGINLYQYGSNPLSWIDPWGLTGTYIFTDGTTYYIGKGPESRMYDSMDYRIGGRANAIQFAHMDFGDDKLGFMVEHRLMEKYNARYSPDFANSERISSPGKRLYDAADAKTQRKVNRLANKLDSKYRASKGC
;
A
#
# COMPACT_ATOMS: atom_id res chain seq x y z
N ARG A 1 -4.38 -22.05 11.06
CA ARG A 1 -5.73 -21.53 11.35
C ARG A 1 -5.70 -20.00 11.19
N TYR A 2 -6.73 -19.40 10.61
CA TYR A 2 -6.88 -17.95 10.51
C TYR A 2 -8.13 -17.52 11.30
N GLY A 3 -8.09 -16.38 11.98
CA GLY A 3 -9.21 -15.83 12.74
C GLY A 3 -9.21 -14.31 12.65
N TYR A 4 -10.40 -13.71 12.62
CA TYR A 4 -10.60 -12.26 12.47
C TYR A 4 -11.52 -11.74 13.57
N ASN A 5 -11.40 -10.46 13.93
CA ASN A 5 -12.38 -9.78 14.77
C ASN A 5 -13.56 -9.25 13.93
N GLU A 6 -14.53 -8.63 14.61
CA GLU A 6 -15.73 -8.03 14.00
C GLU A 6 -15.42 -6.88 13.03
N TRP A 7 -14.23 -6.28 13.12
CA TRP A 7 -13.74 -5.20 12.25
C TRP A 7 -12.95 -5.72 11.04
N GLY A 8 -12.83 -7.04 10.88
CA GLY A 8 -12.12 -7.66 9.74
C GLY A 8 -10.60 -7.58 9.85
N GLU A 9 -10.07 -7.45 11.06
CA GLU A 9 -8.64 -7.50 11.33
C GLU A 9 -8.24 -8.91 11.75
N LEU A 10 -7.15 -9.43 11.19
CA LEU A 10 -6.66 -10.77 11.51
C LEU A 10 -6.16 -10.79 12.96
N THR A 11 -6.75 -11.63 13.80
CA THR A 11 -6.39 -11.80 15.22
C THR A 11 -5.61 -13.08 15.47
N THR A 12 -5.66 -14.05 14.55
CA THR A 12 -4.89 -15.29 14.65
C THR A 12 -4.40 -15.73 13.28
N ARG A 13 -3.10 -16.02 13.16
CA ARG A 13 -2.45 -16.52 11.94
C ARG A 13 -1.54 -17.68 12.28
N ARG A 14 -1.93 -18.91 11.92
CA ARG A 14 -1.22 -20.14 12.31
C ARG A 14 -1.11 -20.22 13.83
N ASP A 15 0.09 -20.03 14.37
CA ASP A 15 0.47 -20.00 15.79
C ASP A 15 0.64 -18.57 16.34
N GLN A 16 0.46 -17.55 15.50
CA GLN A 16 0.57 -16.14 15.88
C GLN A 16 -0.77 -15.58 16.37
N GLN A 17 -0.72 -14.73 17.39
CA GLN A 17 -1.82 -13.89 17.83
C GLN A 17 -1.50 -12.43 17.53
N LEU A 18 -2.47 -11.69 16.98
CA LEU A 18 -2.29 -10.32 16.51
C LEU A 18 -3.26 -9.39 17.24
N GLU A 19 -2.78 -8.24 17.68
CA GLU A 19 -3.55 -7.22 18.39
C GLU A 19 -3.45 -5.88 17.67
N TRP A 20 -4.58 -5.20 17.57
CA TRP A 20 -4.77 -3.97 16.80
C TRP A 20 -5.27 -2.85 17.73
N ASN A 21 -4.92 -1.60 17.41
CA ASN A 21 -5.50 -0.44 18.07
C ASN A 21 -6.79 0.02 17.39
N ALA A 22 -7.48 0.97 18.01
CA ALA A 22 -8.72 1.54 17.49
C ALA A 22 -8.57 2.30 16.15
N GLN A 23 -7.35 2.55 15.69
CA GLN A 23 -7.06 3.18 14.39
C GLN A 23 -6.77 2.15 13.29
N GLY A 24 -6.94 0.85 13.57
CA GLY A 24 -6.68 -0.22 12.61
C GLY A 24 -5.20 -0.53 12.38
N GLN A 25 -4.34 -0.17 13.34
CA GLN A 25 -2.90 -0.41 13.26
C GLN A 25 -2.52 -1.59 14.13
N LEU A 26 -1.71 -2.50 13.57
CA LEU A 26 -1.20 -3.67 14.29
C LEU A 26 -0.23 -3.20 15.38
N THR A 27 -0.56 -3.40 16.65
CA THR A 27 0.27 -2.93 17.76
C THR A 27 1.11 -4.03 18.38
N ARG A 28 0.67 -5.28 18.33
CA ARG A 28 1.40 -6.41 18.91
C ARG A 28 1.17 -7.71 18.15
N VAL A 29 2.23 -8.52 18.04
CA VAL A 29 2.15 -9.89 17.53
C VAL A 29 2.86 -10.82 18.50
N ILE A 30 2.16 -11.85 18.97
CA ILE A 30 2.73 -12.92 19.79
C ILE A 30 3.04 -14.09 18.87
N SER A 31 4.28 -14.59 18.91
CA SER A 31 4.76 -15.71 18.10
C SER A 31 5.62 -16.62 18.99
N GLY A 32 5.06 -17.76 19.38
CA GLY A 32 5.68 -18.68 20.35
C GLY A 32 6.06 -17.99 21.67
N ASN A 33 7.36 -18.01 21.99
CA ASN A 33 7.92 -17.39 23.21
C ASN A 33 8.34 -15.92 23.02
N THR A 34 7.97 -15.30 21.91
CA THR A 34 8.28 -13.90 21.62
C THR A 34 7.03 -13.08 21.40
N GLU A 35 7.17 -11.78 21.63
CA GLU A 35 6.17 -10.79 21.29
C GLU A 35 6.84 -9.59 20.64
N THR A 36 6.24 -9.07 19.59
CA THR A 36 6.72 -7.91 18.85
C THR A 36 5.73 -6.78 18.99
N HIS A 37 6.22 -5.61 19.34
CA HIS A 37 5.44 -4.39 19.48
C HIS A 37 5.78 -3.40 18.38
N TYR A 38 4.75 -2.73 17.86
CA TYR A 38 4.89 -1.72 16.82
C TYR A 38 4.45 -0.34 17.34
N GLY A 39 5.22 0.69 16.98
CA GLY A 39 4.92 2.08 17.29
C GLY A 39 4.70 2.89 16.03
N TYR A 40 3.77 3.86 16.07
CA TYR A 40 3.38 4.69 14.94
C TYR A 40 3.41 6.16 15.30
N ASP A 41 3.56 7.03 14.30
CA ASP A 41 3.34 8.46 14.45
C ASP A 41 1.88 8.84 14.15
N ALA A 42 1.55 10.12 14.33
CA ALA A 42 0.22 10.67 14.11
C ALA A 42 -0.26 10.61 12.64
N LEU A 43 0.64 10.35 11.68
CA LEU A 43 0.30 10.18 10.27
C LEU A 43 0.11 8.69 9.91
N GLY A 44 0.23 7.79 10.88
CA GLY A 44 0.06 6.36 10.71
C GLY A 44 1.30 5.62 10.23
N ARG A 45 2.46 6.29 10.15
CA ARG A 45 3.71 5.67 9.72
C ARG A 45 4.37 4.96 10.89
N ARG A 46 4.86 3.74 10.67
CA ARG A 46 5.54 2.96 11.71
C ARG A 46 6.89 3.59 12.05
N THR A 47 7.06 4.02 13.29
CA THR A 47 8.31 4.62 13.79
C THR A 47 9.20 3.61 14.50
N ARG A 48 8.65 2.47 14.95
CA ARG A 48 9.41 1.42 15.64
C ARG A 48 8.80 0.03 15.48
N LYS A 49 9.66 -0.99 15.47
CA LYS A 49 9.34 -2.35 15.91
C LYS A 49 10.33 -2.82 16.98
N ALA A 50 9.86 -3.59 17.96
CA ALA A 50 10.73 -4.18 18.98
C ALA A 50 10.20 -5.53 19.45
N THR A 51 11.08 -6.53 19.50
CA THR A 51 10.74 -7.90 19.89
C THR A 51 11.30 -8.23 21.27
N TYR A 52 10.46 -8.84 22.10
CA TYR A 52 10.74 -9.20 23.49
C TYR A 52 10.50 -10.69 23.69
N GLY A 53 11.11 -11.25 24.75
CA GLY A 53 10.79 -12.60 25.18
C GLY A 53 9.60 -12.57 26.14
N ARG A 54 8.49 -13.20 25.76
CA ARG A 54 7.18 -13.13 26.43
C ARG A 54 7.20 -13.42 27.94
N HIS A 55 8.15 -14.25 28.38
CA HIS A 55 8.30 -14.67 29.78
C HIS A 55 9.69 -14.40 30.36
N THR A 56 10.56 -13.69 29.64
CA THR A 56 12.00 -13.62 29.97
C THR A 56 12.56 -12.21 30.13
N GLY A 57 11.71 -11.17 30.09
CA GLY A 57 12.07 -9.82 30.57
C GLY A 57 11.62 -8.67 29.68
N HIS A 58 11.88 -7.45 30.16
CA HIS A 58 11.51 -6.17 29.52
C HIS A 58 12.57 -5.62 28.55
N THR A 59 13.67 -6.34 28.35
CA THR A 59 14.73 -5.93 27.43
C THR A 59 14.42 -6.42 26.02
N ALA A 60 14.44 -5.51 25.05
CA ALA A 60 14.25 -5.85 23.65
C ALA A 60 15.40 -6.73 23.15
N ARG A 61 15.06 -7.88 22.56
CA ARG A 61 16.00 -8.79 21.88
C ARG A 61 16.43 -8.23 20.53
N SER A 62 15.51 -7.58 19.84
CA SER A 62 15.75 -6.83 18.61
C SER A 62 14.87 -5.59 18.60
N ARG A 63 15.35 -4.55 17.93
CA ARG A 63 14.63 -3.30 17.74
C ARG A 63 15.05 -2.66 16.44
N THR A 64 14.08 -2.10 15.72
CA THR A 64 14.32 -1.25 14.56
C THR A 64 13.54 0.04 14.74
N ASP A 65 14.22 1.18 14.63
CA ASP A 65 13.60 2.50 14.53
C ASP A 65 13.58 2.97 13.06
N PHE A 66 12.52 3.65 12.65
CA PHE A 66 12.30 4.06 11.25
C PHE A 66 12.19 5.57 11.11
N VAL A 67 12.72 6.09 10.01
CA VAL A 67 12.63 7.51 9.62
C VAL A 67 12.05 7.58 8.21
N TRP A 68 11.17 8.55 7.98
CA TRP A 68 10.36 8.67 6.77
C TRP A 68 10.57 10.00 6.06
N GLU A 69 10.63 9.95 4.73
CA GLU A 69 10.49 11.11 3.85
C GLU A 69 9.08 11.08 3.26
N GLY A 70 8.18 11.95 3.75
CA GLY A 70 6.75 11.83 3.43
C GLY A 70 6.23 10.46 3.87
N PHE A 71 5.76 9.63 2.92
CA PHE A 71 5.32 8.25 3.14
C PHE A 71 6.29 7.20 2.56
N ARG A 72 7.52 7.60 2.24
CA ARG A 72 8.57 6.71 1.78
C ARG A 72 9.59 6.46 2.89
N LEU A 73 9.98 5.22 3.09
CA LEU A 73 10.99 4.87 4.08
C LEU A 73 12.31 5.54 3.70
N LEU A 74 12.90 6.33 4.60
CA LEU A 74 14.17 7.01 4.35
C LEU A 74 15.32 6.29 5.03
N GLN A 75 15.14 5.94 6.31
CA GLN A 75 16.16 5.24 7.09
C GLN A 75 15.54 4.21 8.02
N GLU A 76 16.34 3.22 8.34
CA GLU A 76 16.12 2.34 9.49
C GLU A 76 17.38 2.32 10.36
N ASN A 77 17.18 2.07 11.65
CA ASN A 77 18.25 1.80 12.60
C ASN A 77 17.98 0.47 13.29
N VAL A 78 18.68 -0.57 12.87
CA VAL A 78 18.53 -1.91 13.44
C VAL A 78 19.51 -2.06 14.60
N GLN A 79 19.01 -2.50 15.74
CA GLN A 79 19.82 -2.78 16.94
C GLN A 79 20.99 -3.70 16.54
N GLN A 80 22.22 -3.29 16.88
CA GLN A 80 23.50 -3.94 16.53
C GLN A 80 24.02 -3.75 15.09
N GLN A 81 23.18 -3.44 14.09
CA GLN A 81 23.65 -3.16 12.71
C GLN A 81 23.80 -1.66 12.43
N GLY A 82 23.08 -0.82 13.18
CA GLY A 82 23.12 0.64 13.05
C GLY A 82 22.22 1.17 11.94
N TRP A 83 22.56 2.37 11.47
CA TRP A 83 21.77 3.12 10.50
C TRP A 83 21.99 2.63 9.07
N ARG A 84 20.88 2.47 8.35
CA ARG A 84 20.84 2.32 6.90
C ARG A 84 19.97 3.42 6.30
N THR A 85 20.50 4.11 5.30
CA THR A 85 19.77 5.13 4.53
C THR A 85 19.49 4.61 3.14
N TYR A 86 18.24 4.68 2.71
CA TYR A 86 17.81 4.24 1.39
C TYR A 86 17.82 5.42 0.41
N LEU A 87 18.30 5.14 -0.80
CA LEU A 87 18.29 6.06 -1.94
C LEU A 87 17.39 5.44 -3.01
N TYR A 88 16.51 6.26 -3.57
CA TYR A 88 15.50 5.84 -4.53
C TYR A 88 15.65 6.59 -5.84
N ASP A 89 15.13 5.98 -6.89
CA ASP A 89 14.99 6.61 -8.18
C ASP A 89 14.10 7.88 -8.07
N ALA A 90 14.48 8.92 -8.79
CA ALA A 90 13.79 10.21 -8.76
C ALA A 90 12.47 10.20 -9.54
N GLU A 91 12.37 9.36 -10.57
CA GLU A 91 11.20 9.19 -11.43
C GLU A 91 10.31 8.05 -10.93
N GLN A 92 10.88 7.07 -10.22
CA GLN A 92 10.15 5.94 -9.62
C GLN A 92 10.31 5.94 -8.09
N PRO A 93 9.38 6.58 -7.35
CA PRO A 93 9.58 6.87 -5.94
C PRO A 93 9.82 5.65 -5.04
N TYR A 94 9.41 4.46 -5.42
CA TYR A 94 9.55 3.25 -4.60
C TYR A 94 10.59 2.25 -5.13
N THR A 95 11.35 2.63 -6.15
CA THR A 95 12.42 1.82 -6.72
C THR A 95 13.74 2.17 -6.02
N PRO A 96 14.27 1.32 -5.12
CA PRO A 96 15.56 1.59 -4.48
C PRO A 96 16.68 1.45 -5.50
N VAL A 97 17.63 2.40 -5.47
CA VAL A 97 18.83 2.37 -6.31
C VAL A 97 20.08 2.04 -5.50
N ALA A 98 20.12 2.48 -4.24
CA ALA A 98 21.23 2.19 -3.35
C ALA A 98 20.81 2.30 -1.87
N SER A 99 21.63 1.77 -0.97
CA SER A 99 21.60 2.12 0.44
C SER A 99 22.98 2.38 0.99
N VAL A 100 23.03 3.14 2.07
CA VAL A 100 24.27 3.57 2.73
C VAL A 100 24.22 3.15 4.19
N THR A 101 25.27 2.47 4.65
CA THR A 101 25.48 2.11 6.06
C THR A 101 26.81 2.66 6.57
N GLY A 102 27.00 2.67 7.89
CA GLY A 102 28.23 3.19 8.52
C GLY A 102 28.31 4.71 8.51
N ARG A 103 29.44 5.25 9.02
CA ARG A 103 29.70 6.70 9.10
C ARG A 103 31.17 7.00 8.85
N GLY A 104 31.45 8.15 8.25
CA GLY A 104 32.82 8.59 7.96
C GLY A 104 33.54 7.57 7.07
N GLU A 105 34.73 7.14 7.50
CA GLU A 105 35.58 6.19 6.76
C GLU A 105 35.02 4.76 6.73
N SER A 106 34.10 4.39 7.64
CA SER A 106 33.44 3.08 7.64
C SER A 106 32.18 3.03 6.75
N ARG A 107 31.93 4.07 5.95
CA ARG A 107 30.75 4.17 5.10
C ARG A 107 30.80 3.11 4.00
N GLN A 108 29.72 2.35 3.88
CA GLN A 108 29.53 1.35 2.82
C GLN A 108 28.31 1.71 1.99
N VAL A 109 28.41 1.47 0.67
CA VAL A 109 27.32 1.69 -0.29
C VAL A 109 26.95 0.34 -0.89
N TRP A 110 25.66 0.07 -0.92
CA TRP A 110 25.05 -1.15 -1.44
C TRP A 110 24.16 -0.77 -2.62
N TYR A 111 24.38 -1.36 -3.78
CA TYR A 111 23.64 -1.04 -5.01
C TYR A 111 22.55 -2.08 -5.25
N TYR A 112 21.33 -1.60 -5.51
CA TYR A 112 20.15 -2.43 -5.68
C TYR A 112 19.86 -2.65 -7.16
N HIS A 113 19.61 -3.90 -7.53
CA HIS A 113 19.15 -4.28 -8.84
C HIS A 113 17.71 -4.75 -8.72
N THR A 114 16.80 -4.10 -9.44
CA THR A 114 15.36 -4.29 -9.29
C THR A 114 14.75 -4.85 -10.56
N ASP A 115 13.58 -5.46 -10.44
CA ASP A 115 12.75 -5.77 -11.60
C ASP A 115 12.01 -4.52 -12.11
N VAL A 116 11.18 -4.70 -13.16
CA VAL A 116 10.41 -3.61 -13.77
C VAL A 116 9.41 -2.92 -12.83
N THR A 117 9.06 -3.55 -11.71
CA THR A 117 8.18 -2.96 -10.69
C THR A 117 8.95 -2.18 -9.63
N GLY A 118 10.27 -2.30 -9.59
CA GLY A 118 11.11 -1.76 -8.52
C GLY A 118 11.34 -2.73 -7.35
N THR A 119 10.98 -4.00 -7.50
CA THR A 119 11.22 -5.02 -6.48
C THR A 119 12.70 -5.45 -6.51
N PRO A 120 13.44 -5.36 -5.39
CA PRO A 120 14.84 -5.80 -5.34
C PRO A 120 15.00 -7.28 -5.67
N GLN A 121 15.86 -7.58 -6.65
CA GLN A 121 16.26 -8.93 -7.05
C GLN A 121 17.67 -9.24 -6.53
N GLU A 122 18.57 -8.27 -6.57
CA GLU A 122 19.96 -8.43 -6.14
C GLU A 122 20.49 -7.17 -5.45
N VAL A 123 21.51 -7.35 -4.61
CA VAL A 123 22.28 -6.27 -4.00
C VAL A 123 23.77 -6.56 -4.15
N THR A 124 24.52 -5.54 -4.55
CA THR A 124 25.97 -5.61 -4.74
C THR A 124 26.71 -4.60 -3.87
N ALA A 125 27.93 -4.94 -3.44
CA ALA A 125 28.87 -4.02 -2.84
C ALA A 125 29.44 -3.05 -3.89
N ALA A 126 30.20 -2.06 -3.44
CA ALA A 126 30.80 -1.06 -4.33
C ALA A 126 31.83 -1.61 -5.32
N ASP A 127 32.42 -2.76 -5.04
CA ASP A 127 33.33 -3.49 -5.94
C ASP A 127 32.61 -4.44 -6.91
N GLY A 128 31.27 -4.47 -6.88
CA GLY A 128 30.44 -5.37 -7.68
C GLY A 128 30.21 -6.75 -7.06
N THR A 129 30.74 -7.03 -5.86
CA THR A 129 30.51 -8.31 -5.17
C THR A 129 29.03 -8.48 -4.84
N LEU A 130 28.43 -9.59 -5.26
CA LEU A 130 27.05 -9.94 -4.90
C LEU A 130 26.94 -10.25 -3.40
N VAL A 131 26.19 -9.44 -2.67
CA VAL A 131 25.98 -9.60 -1.21
C VAL A 131 24.63 -10.19 -0.85
N TRP A 132 23.65 -10.08 -1.75
CA TRP A 132 22.33 -10.66 -1.59
C TRP A 132 21.66 -10.87 -2.96
N ALA A 133 20.98 -11.99 -3.14
CA ALA A 133 20.07 -12.23 -4.25
C ALA A 133 18.83 -12.98 -3.75
N GLY A 134 17.64 -12.52 -4.10
CA GLY A 134 16.37 -13.10 -3.66
C GLY A 134 15.66 -13.90 -4.74
N TYR A 135 15.03 -15.00 -4.36
CA TYR A 135 14.07 -15.73 -5.20
C TYR A 135 12.65 -15.29 -4.83
N ILE A 136 12.19 -14.22 -5.47
CA ILE A 136 10.88 -13.62 -5.20
C ILE A 136 9.79 -14.34 -6.00
N ARG A 137 8.80 -14.90 -5.31
CA ARG A 137 7.59 -15.48 -5.93
C ARG A 137 6.62 -14.39 -6.35
N GLY A 138 5.65 -14.72 -7.20
CA GLY A 138 4.71 -13.76 -7.79
C GLY A 138 3.98 -12.85 -6.79
N PHE A 139 3.70 -13.32 -5.57
CA PHE A 139 3.06 -12.52 -4.51
C PHE A 139 4.03 -11.82 -3.56
N GLY A 140 5.31 -11.70 -3.93
CA GLY A 140 6.34 -11.00 -3.15
C GLY A 140 7.02 -11.85 -2.07
N GLU A 141 6.62 -13.11 -1.88
CA GLU A 141 7.28 -14.03 -0.95
C GLU A 141 8.72 -14.28 -1.41
N ASN A 142 9.70 -14.00 -0.55
CA ASN A 142 11.08 -14.42 -0.80
C ASN A 142 11.24 -15.88 -0.37
N ALA A 143 11.32 -16.81 -1.33
CA ALA A 143 11.36 -18.25 -1.00
C ALA A 143 12.75 -18.73 -0.58
N ALA A 144 13.79 -18.02 -1.01
CA ALA A 144 15.18 -18.29 -0.68
C ALA A 144 16.02 -17.07 -1.04
N ASP A 145 17.09 -16.83 -0.29
CA ASP A 145 18.13 -15.88 -0.67
C ASP A 145 19.51 -16.53 -0.67
N ILE A 146 20.41 -15.94 -1.44
CA ILE A 146 21.81 -16.34 -1.55
C ILE A 146 22.68 -15.15 -1.18
N SER A 147 23.71 -15.38 -0.36
CA SER A 147 24.82 -14.44 -0.15
C SER A 147 26.12 -15.10 -0.62
N ASN A 148 26.83 -14.44 -1.53
CA ASN A 148 28.14 -14.88 -2.01
C ASN A 148 29.30 -14.15 -1.30
N SER A 149 29.01 -13.27 -0.34
CA SER A 149 30.02 -12.43 0.32
C SER A 149 30.63 -13.04 1.59
N GLY A 150 30.13 -14.20 2.03
CA GLY A 150 30.51 -14.81 3.32
C GLY A 150 29.94 -14.09 4.55
N ALA A 151 29.34 -12.90 4.38
CA ALA A 151 28.62 -12.17 5.40
C ALA A 151 27.10 -12.17 5.13
N TYR A 152 26.30 -12.20 6.19
CA TYR A 152 24.86 -12.07 6.08
C TYR A 152 24.48 -10.61 5.78
N PHE A 153 23.81 -10.38 4.64
CA PHE A 153 23.24 -9.09 4.30
C PHE A 153 21.73 -9.15 4.44
N HIS A 154 21.18 -8.41 5.42
CA HIS A 154 19.74 -8.34 5.60
C HIS A 154 19.10 -7.38 4.58
N GLN A 155 18.20 -7.88 3.73
CA GLN A 155 17.43 -7.09 2.76
C GLN A 155 15.93 -7.14 3.11
N PRO A 156 15.36 -6.09 3.73
CA PRO A 156 13.96 -6.09 4.12
C PRO A 156 12.99 -5.54 3.06
N LEU A 157 13.45 -4.81 2.04
CA LEU A 157 12.53 -4.28 1.03
C LEU A 157 11.94 -5.43 0.19
N ARG A 158 10.64 -5.30 -0.16
CA ARG A 158 9.89 -6.30 -0.94
C ARG A 158 9.28 -5.62 -2.16
N LEU A 159 8.03 -5.95 -2.50
CA LEU A 159 7.28 -5.22 -3.52
C LEU A 159 7.25 -3.72 -3.16
N PRO A 160 7.01 -2.82 -4.13
CA PRO A 160 7.11 -1.38 -3.89
C PRO A 160 6.29 -0.91 -2.68
N GLY A 161 6.94 -0.15 -1.79
CA GLY A 161 6.34 0.34 -0.55
C GLY A 161 6.35 -0.65 0.62
N GLN A 162 6.76 -1.90 0.40
CA GLN A 162 6.73 -2.95 1.42
C GLN A 162 8.06 -3.13 2.15
N TYR A 163 7.96 -3.38 3.46
CA TYR A 163 9.06 -3.73 4.35
C TYR A 163 8.78 -5.07 5.04
N PHE A 164 9.69 -6.03 4.92
CA PHE A 164 9.58 -7.37 5.51
C PHE A 164 9.90 -7.38 6.99
N ASP A 165 9.02 -8.01 7.77
CA ASP A 165 9.21 -8.27 9.18
C ASP A 165 9.56 -9.73 9.43
N ASP A 166 10.85 -10.04 9.62
CA ASP A 166 11.33 -11.41 9.88
C ASP A 166 10.59 -12.08 11.04
N GLU A 167 10.26 -11.31 12.07
CA GLU A 167 9.66 -11.82 13.29
C GLU A 167 8.20 -12.27 13.13
N THR A 168 7.53 -11.80 12.07
CA THR A 168 6.13 -12.19 11.78
C THR A 168 5.96 -12.86 10.43
N GLY A 169 6.88 -12.66 9.49
CA GLY A 169 6.73 -13.02 8.09
C GLY A 169 5.70 -12.16 7.36
N LEU A 170 5.26 -11.02 7.93
CA LEU A 170 4.38 -10.07 7.28
C LEU A 170 5.20 -8.97 6.59
N HIS A 171 4.59 -8.36 5.59
CA HIS A 171 5.14 -7.20 4.89
C HIS A 171 4.37 -5.96 5.33
N TYR A 172 5.03 -5.06 6.04
CA TYR A 172 4.47 -3.76 6.36
C TYR A 172 4.34 -2.91 5.09
N ASN A 173 3.13 -2.44 4.82
CA ASN A 173 2.82 -1.55 3.69
C ASN A 173 2.02 -0.34 4.20
N LEU A 174 2.71 0.58 4.89
CA LEU A 174 2.19 1.80 5.50
C LEU A 174 0.96 1.61 6.41
N PHE A 175 -0.23 1.58 5.82
CA PHE A 175 -1.50 1.48 6.55
C PHE A 175 -1.97 0.04 6.74
N ARG A 176 -1.36 -0.92 6.03
CA ARG A 176 -1.77 -2.33 6.08
C ARG A 176 -0.56 -3.25 6.20
N TYR A 177 -0.83 -4.45 6.69
CA TYR A 177 0.13 -5.54 6.71
C TYR A 177 -0.27 -6.57 5.66
N TYR A 178 0.68 -7.03 4.87
CA TYR A 178 0.49 -7.96 3.77
C TYR A 178 1.09 -9.32 4.10
N ALA A 179 0.32 -10.38 3.86
CA ALA A 179 0.71 -11.76 4.05
C ALA A 179 1.04 -12.37 2.67
N PRO A 180 2.34 -12.47 2.31
CA PRO A 180 2.75 -12.87 0.98
C PRO A 180 2.37 -14.32 0.64
N GLU A 181 2.29 -15.21 1.64
CA GLU A 181 1.95 -16.63 1.44
C GLU A 181 0.51 -16.85 0.96
N CYS A 182 -0.35 -15.84 1.13
CA CYS A 182 -1.75 -15.90 0.70
C CYS A 182 -2.15 -14.72 -0.19
N GLY A 183 -1.17 -13.91 -0.63
CA GLY A 183 -1.34 -12.85 -1.61
C GLY A 183 -2.29 -11.73 -1.18
N ARG A 184 -2.44 -11.46 0.12
CA ARG A 184 -3.48 -10.55 0.64
C ARG A 184 -3.04 -9.75 1.87
N PHE A 185 -3.69 -8.63 2.11
CA PHE A 185 -3.64 -7.91 3.38
C PHE A 185 -4.30 -8.70 4.52
N VAL A 186 -3.85 -8.43 5.74
CA VAL A 186 -4.36 -9.07 6.97
C VAL A 186 -5.36 -8.20 7.73
N SER A 187 -5.68 -7.02 7.22
CA SER A 187 -6.78 -6.18 7.66
C SER A 187 -7.60 -5.75 6.45
N GLN A 188 -8.88 -5.46 6.67
CA GLN A 188 -9.70 -4.81 5.66
C GLN A 188 -9.07 -3.48 5.26
N ASP A 189 -9.32 -3.09 4.02
CA ASP A 189 -8.98 -1.76 3.56
C ASP A 189 -9.61 -0.70 4.49
N PRO A 190 -8.82 0.19 5.11
CA PRO A 190 -9.35 1.23 6.02
C PRO A 190 -10.39 2.15 5.37
N ILE A 191 -10.44 2.20 4.04
CA ILE A 191 -11.48 2.94 3.32
C ILE A 191 -12.68 2.06 2.91
N GLY A 192 -12.75 0.81 3.37
CA GLY A 192 -13.86 -0.11 3.16
C GLY A 192 -14.05 -0.49 1.69
N LEU A 193 -15.30 -0.62 1.22
CA LEU A 193 -15.61 -0.92 -0.20
C LEU A 193 -15.07 0.14 -1.19
N VAL A 194 -14.53 1.26 -0.69
CA VAL A 194 -13.76 2.26 -1.44
C VAL A 194 -12.35 1.74 -1.80
N GLY A 195 -11.87 0.63 -1.23
CA GLY A 195 -10.66 -0.11 -1.61
C GLY A 195 -10.86 -1.24 -2.63
N GLY A 196 -12.10 -1.72 -2.76
CA GLY A 196 -12.49 -2.82 -3.66
C GLY A 196 -13.54 -3.71 -3.01
N ILE A 197 -14.15 -4.63 -3.76
CA ILE A 197 -15.05 -5.64 -3.19
C ILE A 197 -14.30 -6.67 -2.34
N ASN A 198 -13.01 -6.89 -2.67
CA ASN A 198 -12.10 -7.69 -1.87
C ASN A 198 -11.24 -6.77 -1.00
N LEU A 199 -11.71 -6.52 0.21
CA LEU A 199 -11.08 -5.63 1.20
C LEU A 199 -9.66 -6.05 1.61
N TYR A 200 -9.22 -7.24 1.22
CA TYR A 200 -7.91 -7.79 1.56
C TYR A 200 -6.95 -7.86 0.37
N GLN A 201 -7.33 -7.39 -0.83
CA GLN A 201 -6.49 -7.56 -2.03
C GLN A 201 -5.33 -6.55 -2.10
N TYR A 202 -4.12 -6.99 -2.49
CA TYR A 202 -2.97 -6.12 -2.78
C TYR A 202 -3.01 -5.52 -4.19
N GLY A 203 -3.37 -6.34 -5.19
CA GLY A 203 -3.57 -5.93 -6.57
C GLY A 203 -4.12 -7.10 -7.39
N SER A 204 -4.69 -6.83 -8.57
CA SER A 204 -5.18 -7.90 -9.47
C SER A 204 -4.04 -8.69 -10.11
N ASN A 205 -2.88 -8.06 -10.34
CA ASN A 205 -1.66 -8.72 -10.77
C ASN A 205 -0.41 -7.98 -10.24
N PRO A 206 0.32 -8.54 -9.26
CA PRO A 206 1.48 -7.89 -8.63
C PRO A 206 2.68 -7.66 -9.55
N LEU A 207 2.74 -8.31 -10.73
CA LEU A 207 3.82 -8.13 -11.72
C LEU A 207 3.59 -6.95 -12.69
N SER A 208 2.39 -6.38 -12.70
CA SER A 208 2.02 -5.27 -13.60
C SER A 208 1.32 -4.11 -12.89
N TRP A 209 0.75 -4.36 -11.71
CA TRP A 209 0.10 -3.36 -10.87
C TRP A 209 0.96 -3.11 -9.64
N ILE A 210 1.38 -1.86 -9.49
CA ILE A 210 2.01 -1.38 -8.27
C ILE A 210 0.93 -0.67 -7.47
N ASP A 211 0.84 -1.00 -6.19
CA ASP A 211 0.01 -0.28 -5.23
C ASP A 211 0.88 0.36 -4.15
N PRO A 212 1.56 1.49 -4.45
CA PRO A 212 2.57 2.04 -3.56
C PRO A 212 1.97 2.61 -2.27
N TRP A 213 0.69 3.01 -2.32
CA TRP A 213 -0.04 3.66 -1.22
C TRP A 213 -1.32 2.93 -0.81
N GLY A 214 -1.92 2.14 -1.69
CA GLY A 214 -3.27 1.59 -1.56
C GLY A 214 -4.25 1.92 -2.71
N LEU A 215 -4.01 3.00 -3.50
CA LEU A 215 -5.08 3.89 -3.98
C LEU A 215 -4.68 4.83 -5.16
N THR A 216 -5.17 4.71 -6.43
CA THR A 216 -4.90 5.78 -7.45
C THR A 216 -5.98 6.15 -8.52
N GLY A 217 -6.74 5.24 -9.14
CA GLY A 217 -7.63 5.58 -10.31
C GLY A 217 -9.00 6.24 -10.01
N THR A 218 -9.76 6.70 -11.02
CA THR A 218 -11.19 7.16 -10.92
C THR A 218 -12.02 6.73 -12.15
N TYR A 219 -13.28 6.34 -11.93
CA TYR A 219 -14.23 5.93 -12.97
C TYR A 219 -15.63 6.51 -12.78
N ILE A 220 -16.41 6.50 -13.87
CA ILE A 220 -17.84 6.82 -13.91
C ILE A 220 -18.55 5.86 -14.88
N PHE A 221 -19.74 5.37 -14.52
CA PHE A 221 -20.61 4.61 -15.42
C PHE A 221 -22.11 4.77 -15.09
N THR A 222 -23.00 4.32 -15.98
CA THR A 222 -24.46 4.38 -15.77
C THR A 222 -25.20 3.22 -16.44
N ASP A 223 -26.34 2.82 -15.88
CA ASP A 223 -27.34 1.94 -16.49
C ASP A 223 -28.50 2.72 -17.18
N GLY A 224 -28.40 4.05 -17.27
CA GLY A 224 -29.45 4.92 -17.79
C GLY A 224 -30.41 5.48 -16.74
N THR A 225 -30.37 4.96 -15.52
CA THR A 225 -31.18 5.45 -14.39
C THR A 225 -30.30 6.05 -13.30
N THR A 226 -29.13 5.50 -13.06
CA THR A 226 -28.24 5.86 -11.96
C THR A 226 -26.81 6.11 -12.46
N TYR A 227 -26.16 7.16 -11.94
CA TYR A 227 -24.74 7.42 -12.17
C TYR A 227 -23.91 6.85 -11.02
N TYR A 228 -22.95 6.00 -11.36
CA TYR A 228 -22.00 5.41 -10.43
C TYR A 228 -20.63 6.03 -10.66
N ILE A 229 -20.09 6.70 -9.63
CA ILE A 229 -18.79 7.36 -9.67
C ILE A 229 -17.96 6.75 -8.55
N GLY A 230 -16.72 6.39 -8.83
CA GLY A 230 -15.85 5.78 -7.82
C GLY A 230 -14.37 5.86 -8.16
N LYS A 231 -13.55 5.45 -7.20
CA LYS A 231 -12.09 5.42 -7.29
C LYS A 231 -11.57 4.00 -7.51
N GLY A 232 -10.41 3.91 -8.14
CA GLY A 232 -9.69 2.67 -8.42
C GLY A 232 -9.47 2.42 -9.91
N PRO A 233 -8.81 1.30 -10.23
CA PRO A 233 -8.40 0.96 -11.59
C PRO A 233 -9.57 0.62 -12.51
N GLU A 234 -9.30 0.50 -13.82
CA GLU A 234 -10.31 0.16 -14.82
C GLU A 234 -10.96 -1.22 -14.56
N SER A 235 -10.19 -2.19 -14.09
CA SER A 235 -10.71 -3.51 -13.70
C SER A 235 -11.82 -3.40 -12.65
N ARG A 236 -11.65 -2.51 -11.68
CA ARG A 236 -12.64 -2.26 -10.63
C ARG A 236 -13.91 -1.60 -11.15
N MET A 237 -13.80 -0.75 -12.17
CA MET A 237 -14.98 -0.21 -12.85
C MET A 237 -15.82 -1.35 -13.42
N TYR A 238 -15.19 -2.36 -14.03
CA TYR A 238 -15.89 -3.55 -14.54
C TYR A 238 -16.49 -4.41 -13.42
N ASP A 239 -15.76 -4.68 -12.33
CA ASP A 239 -16.30 -5.38 -11.16
C ASP A 239 -17.53 -4.67 -10.58
N SER A 240 -17.49 -3.33 -10.53
CA SER A 240 -18.61 -2.53 -10.06
C SER A 240 -19.81 -2.59 -11.02
N MET A 241 -19.59 -2.78 -12.32
CA MET A 241 -20.67 -3.00 -13.28
C MET A 241 -21.30 -4.37 -13.09
N ASP A 242 -20.49 -5.42 -12.95
CA ASP A 242 -20.96 -6.79 -12.69
C ASP A 242 -21.88 -6.83 -11.46
N TYR A 243 -21.47 -6.14 -10.39
CA TYR A 243 -22.25 -6.11 -9.15
C TYR A 243 -23.51 -5.24 -9.23
N ARG A 244 -23.39 -4.00 -9.74
CA ARG A 244 -24.48 -3.01 -9.60
C ARG A 244 -25.53 -3.11 -10.70
N ILE A 245 -25.09 -3.51 -11.90
CA ILE A 245 -25.93 -3.46 -13.09
C ILE A 245 -25.92 -4.82 -13.81
N GLY A 246 -25.39 -5.88 -13.19
CA GLY A 246 -25.36 -7.23 -13.78
C GLY A 246 -24.39 -7.37 -14.96
N GLY A 247 -23.42 -6.47 -15.06
CA GLY A 247 -22.29 -6.58 -15.98
C GLY A 247 -22.16 -5.46 -16.99
N ARG A 248 -20.97 -5.40 -17.61
CA ARG A 248 -20.59 -4.34 -18.57
C ARG A 248 -21.59 -4.17 -19.71
N ALA A 249 -22.24 -5.26 -20.15
CA ALA A 249 -23.24 -5.23 -21.22
C ALA A 249 -24.45 -4.34 -20.89
N ASN A 250 -24.73 -4.10 -19.61
CA ASN A 250 -25.83 -3.26 -19.15
C ASN A 250 -25.41 -1.80 -18.89
N ALA A 251 -24.12 -1.46 -19.07
CA ALA A 251 -23.63 -0.09 -18.94
C ALA A 251 -23.92 0.68 -20.23
N ILE A 252 -24.76 1.73 -20.16
CA ILE A 252 -25.06 2.59 -21.31
C ILE A 252 -23.87 3.49 -21.64
N GLN A 253 -23.09 3.90 -20.63
CA GLN A 253 -21.89 4.71 -20.79
C GLN A 253 -20.93 4.42 -19.64
N PHE A 254 -19.62 4.50 -19.92
CA PHE A 254 -18.59 4.37 -18.90
C PHE A 254 -17.25 4.97 -19.32
N ALA A 255 -16.50 5.45 -18.34
CA ALA A 255 -15.13 5.87 -18.54
C ALA A 255 -14.31 5.72 -17.27
N HIS A 256 -13.06 5.32 -17.44
CA HIS A 256 -12.02 5.34 -16.41
C HIS A 256 -10.86 6.23 -16.85
N MET A 257 -10.24 6.90 -15.89
CA MET A 257 -8.99 7.63 -16.07
C MET A 257 -8.12 7.52 -14.83
N ASP A 258 -6.90 7.04 -15.03
CA ASP A 258 -5.86 7.09 -14.01
C ASP A 258 -5.19 8.47 -14.04
N PHE A 259 -4.94 9.02 -12.86
CA PHE A 259 -4.32 10.32 -12.66
C PHE A 259 -2.90 10.24 -12.11
N GLY A 260 -2.41 9.04 -11.79
CA GLY A 260 -1.08 8.80 -11.22
C GLY A 260 -0.86 9.42 -9.84
N ASP A 261 -1.91 9.93 -9.21
CA ASP A 261 -1.89 10.62 -7.93
C ASP A 261 -3.26 10.48 -7.27
N ASP A 262 -3.25 9.96 -6.05
CA ASP A 262 -4.47 9.61 -5.34
C ASP A 262 -5.28 10.83 -4.88
N LYS A 263 -4.59 11.89 -4.43
CA LYS A 263 -5.21 13.15 -3.99
C LYS A 263 -5.90 13.82 -5.17
N LEU A 264 -5.28 13.80 -6.35
CA LEU A 264 -5.88 14.27 -7.59
C LEU A 264 -7.10 13.43 -7.96
N GLY A 265 -7.03 12.11 -7.85
CA GLY A 265 -8.17 11.24 -8.07
C GLY A 265 -9.35 11.57 -7.17
N PHE A 266 -9.13 11.75 -5.86
CA PHE A 266 -10.19 12.12 -4.92
C PHE A 266 -10.82 13.47 -5.24
N MET A 267 -10.01 14.47 -5.56
CA MET A 267 -10.53 15.78 -5.95
C MET A 267 -11.32 15.69 -7.27
N VAL A 268 -10.89 14.88 -8.24
CA VAL A 268 -11.61 14.68 -9.50
C VAL A 268 -12.92 13.91 -9.30
N GLU A 269 -12.93 12.86 -8.49
CA GLU A 269 -14.14 12.12 -8.08
C GLU A 269 -15.16 13.09 -7.48
N HIS A 270 -14.74 13.93 -6.52
CA HIS A 270 -15.62 14.94 -5.92
C HIS A 270 -16.23 15.89 -6.96
N ARG A 271 -15.44 16.39 -7.92
CA ARG A 271 -15.96 17.26 -8.98
C ARG A 271 -17.00 16.55 -9.86
N LEU A 272 -16.81 15.25 -10.13
CA LEU A 272 -17.80 14.47 -10.88
C LEU A 272 -19.06 14.22 -10.06
N MET A 273 -18.94 13.89 -8.77
CA MET A 273 -20.10 13.68 -7.89
C MET A 273 -20.97 14.94 -7.79
N GLU A 274 -20.36 16.13 -7.65
CA GLU A 274 -21.11 17.39 -7.71
C GLU A 274 -21.80 17.58 -9.05
N LYS A 275 -21.07 17.32 -10.15
CA LYS A 275 -21.57 17.54 -11.51
C LYS A 275 -22.77 16.66 -11.87
N TYR A 276 -22.76 15.40 -11.43
CA TYR A 276 -23.81 14.43 -11.73
C TYR A 276 -24.88 14.35 -10.64
N ASN A 277 -24.83 15.24 -9.63
CA ASN A 277 -25.71 15.20 -8.46
C ASN A 277 -25.83 13.77 -7.91
N ALA A 278 -24.69 13.07 -7.86
CA ALA A 278 -24.66 11.69 -7.42
C ALA A 278 -25.05 11.67 -5.93
N ARG A 279 -26.21 11.08 -5.64
CA ARG A 279 -26.74 10.92 -4.29
C ARG A 279 -26.64 9.45 -3.88
N TYR A 280 -26.33 9.22 -2.61
CA TYR A 280 -26.09 7.90 -2.05
C TYR A 280 -27.33 7.00 -2.18
N SER A 281 -27.09 5.73 -2.54
CA SER A 281 -28.11 4.68 -2.43
C SER A 281 -28.23 4.25 -0.96
N PRO A 282 -29.44 4.20 -0.40
CA PRO A 282 -29.68 3.76 0.98
C PRO A 282 -29.40 2.27 1.21
N ASP A 283 -29.23 1.48 0.15
CA ASP A 283 -28.91 0.04 0.21
C ASP A 283 -27.42 -0.24 0.41
N PHE A 284 -26.60 0.81 0.41
CA PHE A 284 -25.18 0.73 0.75
C PHE A 284 -24.93 1.41 2.10
N ALA A 285 -24.05 0.85 2.91
CA ALA A 285 -23.84 1.14 4.34
C ALA A 285 -23.32 2.55 4.71
N ASN A 286 -23.59 3.58 3.91
CA ASN A 286 -23.14 4.96 4.09
C ASN A 286 -24.29 5.97 3.90
N SER A 287 -25.49 5.69 4.45
CA SER A 287 -26.67 6.54 4.23
C SER A 287 -26.63 7.90 4.93
N GLU A 288 -25.75 8.14 5.91
CA GLU A 288 -25.68 9.45 6.57
C GLU A 288 -24.24 9.85 6.88
N ARG A 289 -23.73 10.83 6.12
CA ARG A 289 -22.44 11.54 6.31
C ARG A 289 -21.16 10.79 5.88
N ILE A 290 -20.91 10.75 4.58
CA ILE A 290 -19.54 10.68 4.06
C ILE A 290 -19.31 11.84 3.08
N SER A 291 -18.53 12.82 3.52
CA SER A 291 -17.85 13.73 2.59
C SER A 291 -16.75 12.92 1.90
N SER A 292 -16.79 12.75 0.58
CA SER A 292 -15.58 12.33 -0.16
C SER A 292 -14.44 13.24 0.33
N PRO A 293 -13.28 12.68 0.78
CA PRO A 293 -12.13 13.48 1.18
C PRO A 293 -11.75 14.50 0.11
N GLY A 294 -12.10 14.22 -1.14
CA GLY A 294 -11.96 15.08 -2.31
C GLY A 294 -12.52 16.49 -2.14
N LYS A 295 -13.64 16.68 -1.45
CA LYS A 295 -14.17 18.05 -1.21
C LYS A 295 -13.21 18.85 -0.34
N ARG A 296 -12.81 18.28 0.80
CA ARG A 296 -11.89 18.94 1.73
C ARG A 296 -10.51 19.15 1.12
N LEU A 297 -10.02 18.20 0.32
CA LEU A 297 -8.77 18.31 -0.42
C LEU A 297 -8.83 19.40 -1.49
N TYR A 298 -9.95 19.49 -2.22
CA TYR A 298 -10.16 20.50 -3.26
C TYR A 298 -10.28 21.90 -2.65
N ASP A 299 -11.06 22.05 -1.58
CA ASP A 299 -11.25 23.32 -0.87
C ASP A 299 -9.94 23.83 -0.24
N ALA A 300 -9.07 22.92 0.23
CA ALA A 300 -7.76 23.24 0.81
C ALA A 300 -6.63 23.43 -0.22
N ALA A 301 -6.86 23.09 -1.49
CA ALA A 301 -5.84 23.16 -2.54
C ALA A 301 -5.64 24.59 -3.06
N ASP A 302 -4.44 24.89 -3.54
CA ASP A 302 -4.16 26.15 -4.22
C ASP A 302 -4.93 26.30 -5.56
N ALA A 303 -5.05 27.52 -6.06
CA ALA A 303 -5.80 27.81 -7.29
C ALA A 303 -5.25 27.10 -8.55
N LYS A 304 -3.94 26.82 -8.62
CA LYS A 304 -3.33 26.06 -9.74
C LYS A 304 -3.77 24.60 -9.68
N THR A 305 -3.78 24.01 -8.50
CA THR A 305 -4.21 22.63 -8.23
C THR A 305 -5.72 22.48 -8.49
N GLN A 306 -6.56 23.39 -8.00
CA GLN A 306 -8.00 23.38 -8.30
C GLN A 306 -8.29 23.47 -9.81
N ARG A 307 -7.59 24.35 -10.53
CA ARG A 307 -7.69 24.43 -12.01
C ARG A 307 -7.27 23.13 -12.69
N LYS A 308 -6.19 22.48 -12.22
CA LYS A 308 -5.75 21.17 -12.72
C LYS A 308 -6.82 20.10 -12.51
N VAL A 309 -7.41 20.03 -11.31
CA VAL A 309 -8.50 19.10 -10.98
C VAL A 309 -9.71 19.33 -11.89
N ASN A 310 -10.17 20.57 -12.04
CA ASN A 310 -11.30 20.89 -12.91
C ASN A 310 -11.06 20.50 -14.36
N ARG A 311 -9.85 20.73 -14.87
CA ARG A 311 -9.46 20.29 -16.21
C ARG A 311 -9.51 18.76 -16.35
N LEU A 312 -9.01 18.03 -15.35
CA LEU A 312 -9.03 16.56 -15.35
C LEU A 312 -10.44 15.99 -15.23
N ALA A 313 -11.28 16.56 -14.36
CA ALA A 313 -12.70 16.20 -14.24
C ALA A 313 -13.45 16.44 -15.55
N ASN A 314 -13.22 17.58 -16.22
CA ASN A 314 -13.80 17.84 -17.55
C ASN A 314 -13.27 16.89 -18.62
N LYS A 315 -12.00 16.47 -18.54
CA LYS A 315 -11.42 15.49 -19.46
C LYS A 315 -12.07 14.11 -19.29
N LEU A 316 -12.25 13.65 -18.05
CA LEU A 316 -12.93 12.39 -17.74
C LEU A 316 -14.41 12.45 -18.12
N ASP A 317 -15.10 13.56 -17.84
CA ASP A 317 -16.47 13.81 -18.29
C ASP A 317 -16.62 13.77 -19.82
N SER A 318 -15.69 14.39 -20.55
CA SER A 318 -15.70 14.36 -22.01
C SER A 318 -15.51 12.95 -22.54
N LYS A 319 -14.60 12.17 -21.93
CA LYS A 319 -14.38 10.75 -22.25
C LYS A 319 -15.64 9.93 -21.96
N TYR A 320 -16.30 10.18 -20.84
CA TYR A 320 -17.56 9.54 -20.46
C TYR A 320 -18.69 9.85 -21.45
N ARG A 321 -18.90 11.13 -21.81
CA ARG A 321 -19.93 11.53 -22.78
C ARG A 321 -19.69 11.01 -24.18
N ALA A 322 -18.41 10.86 -24.56
CA ALA A 322 -18.03 10.26 -25.83
C ALA A 322 -18.09 8.71 -25.81
N SER A 323 -18.16 8.10 -24.63
CA SER A 323 -18.31 6.65 -24.51
C SER A 323 -19.71 6.21 -24.98
N LYS A 324 -19.74 5.08 -25.68
CA LYS A 324 -20.96 4.34 -25.96
C LYS A 324 -20.86 3.01 -25.23
N GLY A 325 -21.96 2.62 -24.58
CA GLY A 325 -22.16 1.29 -24.01
C GLY A 325 -22.05 0.22 -25.09
N CYS A 326 -21.91 -1.03 -24.65
CA CYS A 326 -21.89 -2.18 -25.54
C CYS A 326 -23.24 -2.42 -26.21
#